data_AF-A0AAW7D3W9-F1
#
_entry.id   AF-A0AAW7D3W9-F1
#
_cell.length_a   1.000
_cell.length_b   1.000
_cell.length_c   1.000
_cell.angle_alpha   90.00
_cell.angle_beta   90.00
_cell.angle_gamma   90.00
#
_symmetry.space_group_name_H-M   'P 1'
#
loop_
_entity.id
_entity.type
_entity.pdbx_description
1 polymer ?
#
loop_
_entity_poly.entity_id
_entity_poly.type
_entity_poly.pdbx_seq_one_letter_code
_entity_poly.pdbx_strand_id
1 'polypeptide(L)'
;MKTKHKLPTHCPSCTNKLHVTQLACENCETTVGGQFNLPLLSQLTQEEQDFILQFFLYSGSLKQMAQQMNISYPTVRNKLDDMIEHIKKLQNL
;
A
#
# COMPACT_ATOMS: atom_id res chain seq x y z
N MET A 1 11.06 7.73 -20.38
CA MET A 1 10.30 6.93 -19.38
C MET A 1 9.00 7.67 -19.08
N LYS A 2 7.85 7.09 -19.45
CA LYS A 2 6.53 7.71 -19.20
C LYS A 2 6.32 7.81 -17.68
N THR A 3 6.01 9.02 -17.21
CA THR A 3 5.71 9.32 -15.81
C THR A 3 4.56 8.42 -15.32
N LYS A 4 4.85 7.49 -14.41
CA LYS A 4 3.83 6.74 -13.67
C LYS A 4 3.08 7.75 -12.79
N HIS A 5 1.92 8.21 -13.25
CA HIS A 5 1.01 8.97 -12.40
C HIS A 5 0.59 8.07 -11.24
N LYS A 6 0.76 8.54 -9.99
CA LYS A 6 0.35 7.79 -8.81
C LYS A 6 -1.18 7.67 -8.80
N LEU A 7 -1.68 6.49 -8.46
CA LEU A 7 -3.11 6.26 -8.33
C LEU A 7 -3.66 7.11 -7.16
N PRO A 8 -4.57 8.06 -7.40
CA PRO A 8 -5.18 8.81 -6.32
C PRO A 8 -6.12 7.90 -5.52
N THR A 9 -5.98 7.92 -4.20
CA THR A 9 -6.79 7.10 -3.28
C THR A 9 -7.88 7.91 -2.58
N HIS A 10 -7.75 9.24 -2.60
CA HIS A 10 -8.67 10.20 -2.01
C HIS A 10 -9.06 11.26 -3.04
N CYS A 11 -10.29 11.74 -2.95
CA CYS A 11 -10.82 12.80 -3.79
C CYS A 11 -10.08 14.11 -3.50
N PRO A 12 -9.48 14.79 -4.51
CA PRO A 12 -8.76 16.04 -4.29
C PRO A 12 -9.66 17.21 -3.85
N SER A 13 -10.99 17.08 -3.99
CA SER A 13 -11.95 18.12 -3.63
C SER A 13 -12.50 17.97 -2.22
N CYS A 14 -12.76 16.75 -1.74
CA CYS A 14 -13.43 16.51 -0.47
C CYS A 14 -12.72 15.49 0.44
N THR A 15 -11.57 14.97 0.02
CA THR A 15 -10.75 13.99 0.75
C THR A 15 -11.41 12.63 1.03
N ASN A 16 -12.65 12.39 0.58
CA ASN A 16 -13.29 11.08 0.68
C ASN A 16 -12.56 10.02 -0.16
N LYS A 17 -12.67 8.75 0.25
CA LYS A 17 -12.10 7.61 -0.48
C LYS A 17 -12.69 7.52 -1.89
N LEU A 18 -11.84 7.22 -2.86
CA LEU A 18 -12.26 6.97 -4.25
C LEU A 18 -12.62 5.48 -4.44
N HIS A 19 -13.46 5.22 -5.44
CA HIS A 19 -13.79 3.87 -5.91
C HIS A 19 -13.27 3.70 -7.34
N VAL A 20 -12.88 2.48 -7.70
CA VAL A 20 -12.54 2.13 -9.09
C VAL A 20 -13.83 1.95 -9.87
N THR A 21 -13.96 2.65 -11.00
CA THR A 21 -15.17 2.60 -11.83
C THR A 21 -15.04 1.73 -13.07
N GLN A 22 -13.81 1.50 -13.54
CA GLN A 22 -13.54 0.79 -14.79
C GLN A 22 -12.15 0.15 -14.77
N LEU A 23 -12.06 -1.07 -15.28
CA LEU A 23 -10.81 -1.78 -15.60
C LEU A 23 -10.79 -2.09 -17.10
N ALA A 24 -9.61 -2.06 -17.71
CA ALA A 24 -9.43 -2.37 -19.12
C ALA A 24 -8.43 -3.52 -19.30
N CYS A 25 -8.77 -4.49 -20.15
CA CYS A 25 -7.87 -5.57 -20.53
C CYS A 25 -7.01 -5.12 -21.72
N GLU A 26 -5.68 -5.12 -21.56
CA GLU A 26 -4.75 -4.75 -22.64
C GLU A 26 -4.66 -5.81 -23.76
N ASN A 27 -5.13 -7.05 -23.51
CA ASN A 27 -5.05 -8.14 -24.48
C ASN A 27 -6.24 -8.21 -25.45
N CYS A 28 -7.45 -7.84 -25.01
CA CYS A 28 -8.69 -7.98 -25.80
C CYS A 28 -9.61 -6.76 -25.73
N GLU A 29 -9.11 -5.63 -25.23
CA GLU A 29 -9.80 -4.34 -25.14
C GLU A 29 -11.10 -4.34 -24.32
N THR A 30 -11.41 -5.45 -23.65
CA THR A 30 -12.61 -5.58 -22.82
C THR A 30 -12.54 -4.61 -21.65
N THR A 31 -13.58 -3.79 -21.49
CA THR A 31 -13.74 -2.89 -20.35
C THR A 31 -14.74 -3.47 -19.36
N VAL A 32 -14.33 -3.62 -18.10
CA VAL A 32 -15.20 -4.06 -17.00
C VAL A 32 -15.53 -2.84 -16.15
N GLY A 33 -16.79 -2.40 -16.20
CA GLY A 33 -17.30 -1.30 -15.39
C GLY A 33 -18.02 -1.78 -14.12
N GLY A 34 -18.00 -0.97 -13.08
CA GLY A 34 -18.67 -1.27 -11.81
C GLY A 34 -18.24 -0.32 -10.69
N GLN A 35 -18.69 -0.55 -9.45
CA GLN A 35 -18.15 0.12 -8.27
C GLN A 35 -17.28 -0.88 -7.52
N PHE A 36 -15.96 -0.71 -7.59
CA PHE A 36 -15.01 -1.56 -6.89
C PHE A 36 -14.27 -0.77 -5.82
N ASN A 37 -14.01 -1.42 -4.68
CA ASN A 37 -13.13 -0.85 -3.66
C ASN A 37 -11.69 -0.83 -4.17
N LEU A 38 -10.93 0.18 -3.78
CA LEU A 38 -9.50 0.20 -4.01
C LEU A 38 -8.83 -1.00 -3.33
N PRO A 39 -7.90 -1.69 -3.99
CA PRO A 39 -7.12 -2.75 -3.36
C PRO A 39 -6.48 -2.27 -2.05
N LEU A 40 -6.44 -3.13 -1.03
CA LEU A 40 -5.96 -2.80 0.32
C LEU A 40 -4.60 -2.09 0.30
N LEU A 41 -3.62 -2.66 -0.40
CA LEU A 41 -2.27 -2.10 -0.48
C LEU A 41 -2.23 -0.73 -1.16
N SER A 42 -3.16 -0.45 -2.08
CA SER A 42 -3.26 0.86 -2.72
C SER A 42 -3.76 1.93 -1.75
N GLN A 43 -4.47 1.56 -0.67
CA GLN A 43 -4.95 2.50 0.35
C GLN A 43 -3.85 2.93 1.33
N LEU A 44 -2.72 2.21 1.37
CA LEU A 44 -1.56 2.53 2.21
C LEU A 44 -0.77 3.70 1.62
N THR A 45 -0.11 4.46 2.48
CA THR A 45 0.84 5.49 2.06
C THR A 45 2.06 4.86 1.37
N GLN A 46 2.81 5.66 0.62
CA GLN A 46 4.02 5.18 -0.06
C GLN A 46 5.03 4.57 0.93
N GLU A 47 5.24 5.25 2.06
CA GLU A 47 6.18 4.77 3.08
C GLU A 47 5.76 3.42 3.65
N GLU A 48 4.46 3.19 3.81
CA GLU A 48 3.93 1.93 4.30
C GLU A 48 4.08 0.80 3.27
N GLN A 49 3.78 1.09 2.01
CA GLN A 49 4.00 0.15 0.91
C GLN A 49 5.49 -0.24 0.81
N ASP A 50 6.39 0.75 0.91
CA ASP A 50 7.83 0.52 0.86
C ASP A 50 8.29 -0.32 2.05
N PHE A 51 7.77 -0.06 3.25
CA PHE A 51 8.06 -0.87 4.44
C PHE A 51 7.65 -2.34 4.27
N ILE A 52 6.45 -2.60 3.77
CA ILE A 52 5.94 -3.96 3.50
C ILE A 52 6.82 -4.65 2.45
N LEU A 53 7.19 -3.95 1.38
CA LEU A 53 8.04 -4.50 0.34
C LEU A 53 9.44 -4.86 0.89
N GLN A 54 10.05 -3.98 1.68
CA GLN A 54 11.33 -4.27 2.32
C GLN A 54 11.21 -5.45 3.29
N PHE A 55 10.16 -5.49 4.11
CA PHE A 55 9.90 -6.63 5.00
C PHE A 55 9.84 -7.94 4.22
N PHE A 56 9.13 -7.98 3.09
CA PHE A 56 9.08 -9.15 2.21
C PHE A 56 10.45 -9.51 1.62
N LEU A 57 11.18 -8.54 1.07
CA LEU A 57 12.50 -8.75 0.47
C LEU A 57 13.54 -9.27 1.48
N TYR A 58 13.44 -8.88 2.75
CA TYR A 58 14.29 -9.39 3.84
C TYR A 58 13.70 -10.61 4.55
N SER A 59 12.75 -11.32 3.94
CA SER A 59 12.14 -12.54 4.51
C SER A 59 11.56 -12.34 5.93
N GLY A 60 11.07 -11.14 6.22
CA GLY A 60 10.54 -10.76 7.52
C GLY A 60 11.59 -10.49 8.61
N SER A 61 12.87 -10.38 8.25
CA SER A 61 13.96 -10.17 9.22
C SER A 61 14.03 -8.73 9.71
N LEU A 62 13.44 -8.48 10.88
CA LEU A 62 13.54 -7.18 11.56
C LEU A 62 14.98 -6.77 11.88
N LYS A 63 15.86 -7.74 12.13
CA LYS A 63 17.29 -7.47 12.35
C LYS A 63 17.93 -6.88 11.09
N GLN A 64 17.68 -7.49 9.92
CA GLN A 64 18.21 -6.97 8.66
C GLN A 64 17.59 -5.62 8.32
N MET A 65 16.29 -5.44 8.52
CA MET A 65 15.64 -4.15 8.30
C MET A 65 16.22 -3.04 9.19
N ALA A 66 16.43 -3.30 10.49
CA ALA A 66 17.04 -2.34 11.40
C ALA A 66 18.43 -1.89 10.91
N GLN A 67 19.24 -2.84 10.44
CA GLN A 67 20.57 -2.55 9.85
C GLN A 67 20.46 -1.72 8.57
N GLN A 68 19.58 -2.09 7.64
CA GLN A 68 19.42 -1.42 6.35
C GLN A 68 18.82 -0.01 6.47
N MET A 69 17.89 0.17 7.41
CA MET A 69 17.25 1.46 7.70
C MET A 69 18.07 2.34 8.66
N ASN A 70 19.19 1.83 9.19
CA ASN A 70 20.03 2.50 10.19
C ASN A 70 19.25 2.99 11.42
N ILE A 71 18.35 2.14 11.92
CA ILE A 71 17.53 2.41 13.12
C ILE A 71 17.67 1.27 14.11
N SER A 72 17.25 1.52 15.36
CA SER A 72 17.27 0.48 16.39
C SER A 72 16.26 -0.64 16.08
N TYR A 73 16.56 -1.86 16.54
CA TYR A 73 15.61 -2.97 16.46
C TYR A 73 14.25 -2.65 17.11
N PRO A 74 14.19 -2.02 18.31
CA PRO A 74 12.92 -1.54 18.87
C PRO A 74 12.15 -0.60 17.93
N THR A 75 12.82 0.29 17.22
CA THR A 75 12.18 1.23 16.29
C THR A 75 11.51 0.50 15.12
N VAL A 76 12.20 -0.44 14.48
CA VAL A 76 11.61 -1.19 13.35
C VAL A 76 10.50 -2.13 13.83
N ARG A 77 10.61 -2.65 15.05
CA ARG A 77 9.58 -3.49 15.66
C ARG A 77 8.30 -2.71 15.88
N ASN A 78 8.39 -1.53 16.51
CA ASN A 78 7.24 -0.65 16.72
C ASN A 78 6.59 -0.29 15.37
N LYS A 79 7.39 0.05 14.35
CA LYS A 79 6.87 0.34 13.01
C LYS A 79 6.13 -0.85 12.37
N LEU A 80 6.59 -2.09 12.59
CA LEU A 80 5.85 -3.28 12.16
C LEU A 80 4.53 -3.43 12.91
N ASP A 81 4.55 -3.28 14.24
CA ASP A 81 3.35 -3.44 15.06
C ASP A 81 2.29 -2.37 14.69
N ASP A 82 2.71 -1.12 14.46
CA ASP A 82 1.86 -0.03 13.97
C ASP A 82 1.26 -0.35 12.59
N MET A 83 2.05 -0.92 11.69
CA MET A 83 1.60 -1.36 10.36
C MET A 83 0.52 -2.44 10.45
N ILE A 84 0.73 -3.43 11.31
CA ILE A 84 -0.22 -4.53 11.51
C ILE A 84 -1.55 -3.98 12.02
N GLU A 85 -1.52 -3.09 13.01
CA GLU A 85 -2.74 -2.47 13.55
C GLU A 85 -3.45 -1.59 12.52
N HIS A 86 -2.71 -0.86 11.68
CA HIS A 86 -3.31 -0.09 10.59
C HIS A 86 -4.00 -1.01 9.56
N ILE A 87 -3.34 -2.09 9.14
CA ILE A 87 -3.93 -3.06 8.19
C ILE A 87 -5.19 -3.71 8.77
N LYS A 88 -5.19 -4.12 10.04
CA LYS A 88 -6.39 -4.68 10.70
C LYS A 88 -7.56 -3.70 10.66
N LYS A 89 -7.32 -2.42 10.98
CA LYS A 89 -8.36 -1.36 10.87
C LYS A 89 -8.91 -1.23 9.46
N LEU A 90 -8.08 -1.32 8.43
CA LEU A 90 -8.54 -1.27 7.04
C LEU A 90 -9.33 -2.52 6.63
N GLN A 91 -9.05 -3.68 7.24
CA GLN A 91 -9.77 -4.93 7.00
C GLN A 91 -10.99 -5.12 7.91
N ASN A 92 -11.24 -4.21 8.86
CA ASN A 92 -12.23 -4.36 9.93
C ASN A 92 -12.03 -5.65 10.76
N LEU A 93 -10.77 -6.03 10.99
CA LEU A 93 -10.35 -7.15 11.83
C LEU A 93 -10.06 -6.72 13.26
#